data_AF-A0A7V1ARL4-F1
#
_entry.id   AF-A0A7V1ARL4-F1
#
_cell.length_a   1.000
_cell.length_b   1.000
_cell.length_c   1.000
_cell.angle_alpha   90.00
_cell.angle_beta   90.00
_cell.angle_gamma   90.00
#
_symmetry.space_group_name_H-M   'P 1'
#
loop_
_entity.id
_entity.type
_entity.pdbx_description
1 polymer ?
#
loop_
_entity_poly.entity_id
_entity_poly.type
_entity_poly.pdbx_seq_one_letter_code
_entity_poly.pdbx_strand_id
1 'polypeptide(L)' 'MMFGGMFLVWIVLIGGIFWFVKYMTDQNRSQKSMHESKKDAMEILRERYARGEINKEEFDEHKKDIIS' A
#
# COMPACT_ATOMS: atom_id res chain seq x y z
N MET A 1 33.36 -28.98 -19.20
CA MET A 1 32.61 -27.76 -19.54
C MET A 1 31.12 -28.01 -19.33
N MET A 2 30.62 -28.02 -18.08
CA MET A 2 29.22 -28.36 -17.75
C MET A 2 28.68 -27.55 -16.54
N PHE A 3 29.23 -26.35 -16.28
CA PHE A 3 28.81 -25.51 -15.15
C PHE A 3 27.95 -24.30 -15.55
N GLY A 4 27.85 -23.97 -16.85
CA GLY A 4 27.11 -22.80 -17.33
C GLY A 4 25.57 -22.96 -17.34
N GLY A 5 25.07 -24.19 -17.54
CA GLY A 5 23.63 -24.44 -17.66
C GLY A 5 22.86 -24.23 -16.34
N MET A 6 23.48 -24.55 -15.20
CA MET A 6 22.82 -24.42 -13.90
C MET A 6 22.59 -22.95 -13.53
N PHE A 7 23.54 -22.06 -13.84
CA PHE A 7 23.39 -20.62 -13.61
C PHE A 7 22.26 -19.98 -14.43
N LEU A 8 22.06 -20.42 -15.68
CA LEU A 8 20.97 -19.92 -16.52
C LEU A 8 19.60 -20.29 -15.94
N VAL A 9 19.44 -21.50 -15.40
CA VAL A 9 18.20 -21.93 -14.75
C VAL A 9 17.92 -21.05 -13.52
N TRP A 10 18.93 -20.75 -12.70
CA TRP A 10 18.77 -19.87 -11.54
C TRP A 10 18.42 -18.43 -11.92
N ILE A 11 19.01 -17.88 -12.98
CA ILE A 11 18.68 -16.53 -13.48
C ILE A 11 17.22 -16.46 -13.95
N VAL A 12 16.76 -17.46 -14.70
CA VAL A 12 15.36 -17.53 -15.18
C VAL A 12 14.40 -17.72 -14.01
N LEU A 13 14.75 -18.58 -13.04
CA LEU A 13 13.94 -18.83 -11.85
C LEU A 13 13.76 -17.55 -11.01
N ILE A 14 14.87 -16.87 -10.69
CA ILE A 14 14.87 -15.63 -9.91
C ILE A 14 14.15 -14.53 -10.67
N GLY A 15 14.43 -14.36 -11.97
CA GLY A 15 13.78 -13.36 -12.82
C GLY A 15 12.27 -13.57 -12.92
N GLY A 16 11.82 -14.82 -13.08
CA GLY A 16 10.41 -15.18 -13.13
C GLY A 16 9.69 -14.90 -11.82
N ILE A 17 10.29 -15.28 -10.68
CA ILE A 17 9.73 -14.98 -9.35
C ILE A 17 9.63 -13.46 -9.14
N PHE A 18 10.69 -12.71 -9.46
CA PHE A 18 10.71 -11.27 -9.27
C PHE A 18 9.66 -10.56 -10.12
N TRP A 19 9.49 -10.97 -11.37
CA TRP A 19 8.47 -10.44 -12.26
C TRP A 19 7.05 -10.75 -11.78
N PHE A 20 6.81 -11.98 -11.32
CA PHE A 20 5.52 -12.41 -10.79
C PHE A 20 5.14 -11.65 -9.50
N VAL A 21 6.08 -11.51 -8.57
CA VAL A 21 5.88 -10.73 -7.33
C VAL A 21 5.67 -9.25 -7.65
N LYS A 22 6.44 -8.67 -8.58
CA LYS A 22 6.24 -7.28 -9.02
C LYS A 22 4.86 -7.10 -9.65
N TYR A 23 4.40 -8.03 -10.50
CA TYR A 23 3.10 -7.95 -11.14
C TYR A 23 1.94 -8.01 -10.13
N MET A 24 2.00 -8.90 -9.13
CA MET A 24 1.00 -8.92 -8.05
C MET A 24 1.08 -7.67 -7.16
N THR A 25 2.29 -7.15 -6.90
CA THR A 25 2.46 -5.97 -6.06
C THR A 25 2.03 -4.67 -6.77
N ASP A 26 2.21 -4.57 -8.09
CA ASP A 26 1.74 -3.42 -8.88
C ASP A 26 0.21 -3.40 -9.01
N GLN A 27 -0.45 -4.55 -9.11
CA GLN A 27 -1.92 -4.62 -9.00
C GLN A 27 -2.39 -4.17 -7.61
N ASN A 28 -1.70 -4.60 -6.55
CA ASN A 28 -2.02 -4.17 -5.20
C ASN A 28 -1.63 -2.71 -4.92
N ARG A 29 -0.68 -2.08 -5.62
CA ARG A 29 -0.33 -0.67 -5.39
C ARG A 29 -1.39 0.29 -5.90
N SER A 30 -2.15 -0.05 -6.94
CA SER A 30 -3.28 0.77 -7.39
C SER A 30 -4.49 0.69 -6.44
N GLN A 31 -4.59 -0.34 -5.60
CA GLN A 31 -5.70 -0.49 -4.65
C GLN A 31 -5.28 -0.25 -3.18
N LYS A 32 -4.01 -0.45 -2.84
CA LYS A 32 -3.40 -0.20 -1.53
C LYS A 32 -3.08 1.28 -1.35
N SER A 33 -2.83 2.05 -2.41
CA SER A 33 -2.72 3.52 -2.30
C SER A 33 -4.01 4.13 -1.75
N MET A 34 -5.19 3.68 -2.23
CA MET A 34 -6.49 4.15 -1.73
C MET A 34 -6.72 3.75 -0.26
N HIS A 35 -6.44 2.50 0.10
CA HIS A 35 -6.73 1.98 1.44
C HIS A 35 -5.72 2.42 2.51
N GLU A 36 -4.45 2.59 2.13
CA GLU A 36 -3.39 3.12 3.01
C GLU A 36 -3.57 4.62 3.21
N SER A 37 -3.92 5.38 2.16
CA SER A 37 -4.28 6.80 2.29
C SER A 37 -5.55 7.03 3.11
N LYS A 38 -6.56 6.13 3.01
CA LYS A 38 -7.78 6.19 3.83
C LYS A 38 -7.50 5.93 5.31
N LYS A 39 -6.58 5.01 5.62
CA LYS A 39 -6.11 4.76 7.00
C LYS A 39 -5.34 5.95 7.54
N ASP A 40 -4.45 6.51 6.74
CA ASP A 40 -3.64 7.68 7.09
C ASP A 40 -4.54 8.92 7.33
N ALA A 41 -5.53 9.17 6.47
CA ALA A 41 -6.49 10.26 6.63
C ALA A 41 -7.31 10.15 7.94
N MET A 42 -7.76 8.95 8.30
CA MET A 42 -8.51 8.72 9.56
C MET A 42 -7.62 8.88 10.80
N GLU A 43 -6.35 8.49 10.70
CA GLU A 43 -5.37 8.64 11.78
C GLU A 43 -5.01 10.12 12.00
N ILE A 44 -4.77 10.87 10.92
CA ILE A 44 -4.55 12.33 10.94
C ILE A 44 -5.78 13.05 11.53
N LEU A 45 -7.00 12.67 11.12
CA LEU A 45 -8.22 13.29 11.63
C LEU A 45 -8.39 13.09 13.14
N ARG A 46 -8.11 11.88 13.63
CA ARG A 46 -8.16 11.56 15.07
C ARG A 46 -7.09 12.33 15.85
N GLU A 47 -5.88 12.45 15.30
CA GLU A 47 -4.81 13.18 15.95
C GLU A 47 -5.17 14.65 16.15
N ARG A 48 -5.72 15.32 15.12
CA ARG A 48 -6.15 16.72 15.21
C ARG A 48 -7.29 16.93 16.20
N TYR A 49 -8.22 15.98 16.29
CA TYR A 49 -9.28 16.00 17.30
C TYR A 49 -8.72 15.87 18.72
N ALA A 50 -7.73 14.98 18.92
CA ALA A 50 -7.06 14.82 20.22
C ALA A 50 -6.22 16.04 20.61
N ARG A 51 -5.62 16.72 19.62
CA ARG A 51 -4.94 18.01 19.80
C ARG A 51 -5.91 19.17 20.07
N GLY A 52 -7.22 18.97 19.85
CA GLY A 52 -8.25 20.00 19.98
C GLY A 52 -8.25 21.04 18.86
N GLU A 53 -7.58 20.75 17.74
CA GLU A 53 -7.49 21.64 16.57
C GLU A 53 -8.78 21.65 15.75
N ILE A 54 -9.60 20.60 15.87
CA ILE A 54 -10.91 20.47 15.20
C ILE A 54 -11.99 20.16 16.23
N ASN A 55 -13.19 20.69 16.01
CA ASN A 55 -14.34 20.41 16.86
C ASN A 55 -14.97 19.05 16.51
N LYS A 56 -15.80 18.52 17.41
CA LYS A 56 -16.52 17.25 17.23
C LYS A 56 -17.42 17.26 15.98
N GLU A 57 -17.99 18.42 15.64
CA GLU A 57 -18.82 18.61 14.44
C GLU A 57 -17.98 18.42 13.16
N GLU A 58 -16.84 19.11 13.05
CA GLU A 58 -15.94 18.97 11.91
C GLU A 58 -15.37 17.54 11.81
N PHE A 59 -15.05 16.91 12.94
CA PHE A 59 -14.61 15.51 12.96
C PHE A 59 -15.66 14.56 12.37
N ASP A 60 -16.95 14.76 12.67
CA ASP A 60 -18.02 13.90 12.18
C ASP A 60 -18.28 14.09 10.68
N GLU A 61 -18.19 15.33 10.17
CA GLU A 61 -18.30 15.65 8.75
C GLU A 61 -17.17 15.01 7.94
N HIS A 62 -15.91 15.20 8.35
CA HIS A 62 -14.76 14.62 7.66
C HIS A 62 -14.73 13.08 7.76
N LYS A 63 -15.18 12.52 8.87
CA LYS A 63 -15.30 11.05 9.02
C LYS A 63 -16.31 10.46 8.04
N LYS A 64 -17.44 11.13 7.80
CA LYS A 64 -18.45 10.69 6.82
C LYS A 64 -17.90 10.72 5.40
N ASP A 65 -17.16 11.77 5.05
CA ASP A 65 -16.52 11.91 3.75
C ASP A 65 -15.46 10.81 3.50
N ILE A 66 -14.66 10.48 4.52
CA ILE A 66 -13.66 9.41 4.42
C ILE A 66 -14.31 8.02 4.33
N ILE A 67 -15.44 7.78 5.04
CA ILE A 67 -16.09 6.46 5.06
C ILE A 67 -16.91 6.20 3.79
N SER A 68 -17.44 7.24 3.15
CA SER A 68 -18.13 7.18 1.86
C SER A 68 -17.24 6.67 0.72
#